data_AF-A0A7K2A881-F1
#
_entry.id   AF-A0A7K2A881-F1
#
_cell.length_a   1.000
_cell.length_b   1.000
_cell.length_c   1.000
_cell.angle_alpha   90.00
_cell.angle_beta   90.00
_cell.angle_gamma   90.00
#
_symmetry.space_group_name_H-M   'P 1'
#
loop_
_entity.id
_entity.type
_entity.pdbx_description
1 polymer ?
#
loop_
_entity_poly.entity_id
_entity_poly.type
_entity_poly.pdbx_seq_one_letter_code
_entity_poly.pdbx_strand_id
1 'polypeptide(L)'
;MAHLKKVDHITYACEKGSIERWAWFHIEVEGGTLINRIDDVRPDDPASSMKLWCIDFGGFGVALIEGIDRAERSQVTSFVERHGDHSCQHVAYETHDLDTFTAHVQQMGGSVRGPKLVRHDGFGVLEQLFARGYTEGGADEVPFPEYVQRPEAGAGDGVAITFAAETGKGFYAQIADAVAEDDHEPFFDFSAMPKDWTVPEPAPRAAAA
;
A
#
# COMPACT_ATOMS: atom_id res chain seq x y z
N MET A 1 -11.26 15.53 14.67
CA MET A 1 -11.20 15.51 13.19
C MET A 1 -10.73 14.13 12.77
N ALA A 2 -11.08 13.68 11.55
CA ALA A 2 -10.56 12.41 11.05
C ALA A 2 -9.05 12.53 10.80
N HIS A 3 -8.28 11.47 11.07
CA HIS A 3 -6.85 11.43 10.74
C HIS A 3 -6.61 11.15 9.25
N LEU A 4 -7.52 10.39 8.63
CA LEU A 4 -7.48 10.01 7.22
C LEU A 4 -8.41 10.90 6.39
N LYS A 5 -7.99 11.20 5.15
CA LYS A 5 -8.76 11.97 4.16
C LYS A 5 -9.58 11.06 3.26
N LYS A 6 -8.90 10.14 2.55
CA LYS A 6 -9.45 9.26 1.52
C LYS A 6 -8.55 8.04 1.30
N VAL A 7 -9.02 7.08 0.51
CA VAL A 7 -8.15 6.07 -0.11
C VAL A 7 -7.31 6.77 -1.17
N ASP A 8 -6.00 6.56 -1.14
CA ASP A 8 -5.08 6.96 -2.21
C ASP A 8 -5.12 5.86 -3.29
N HIS A 9 -4.69 4.65 -2.95
CA HIS A 9 -4.73 3.53 -3.89
C HIS A 9 -4.97 2.17 -3.22
N ILE A 10 -5.30 1.19 -4.04
CA ILE A 10 -5.45 -0.22 -3.65
C ILE A 10 -4.47 -1.05 -4.46
N THR A 11 -3.71 -1.92 -3.81
CA THR A 11 -2.73 -2.77 -4.46
C THR A 11 -3.22 -4.22 -4.51
N TYR A 12 -3.34 -4.77 -5.71
CA TYR A 12 -3.73 -6.16 -5.96
C TYR A 12 -2.54 -6.99 -6.45
N ALA A 13 -2.31 -8.11 -5.77
CA ALA A 13 -1.35 -9.11 -6.17
C ALA A 13 -1.95 -10.05 -7.21
N CYS A 14 -1.28 -10.16 -8.35
CA CYS A 14 -1.70 -10.90 -9.52
C CYS A 14 -0.88 -12.19 -9.65
N GLU A 15 -1.56 -13.30 -9.94
CA GLU A 15 -0.94 -14.55 -10.36
C GLU A 15 -0.08 -14.33 -11.61
N LYS A 16 0.98 -15.13 -11.73
CA LYS A 16 1.88 -15.11 -12.88
C LYS A 16 1.11 -15.20 -14.21
N GLY A 17 1.23 -14.18 -15.03
CA GLY A 17 0.58 -14.08 -16.34
C GLY A 17 -0.85 -13.55 -16.28
N SER A 18 -1.36 -13.13 -15.12
CA SER A 18 -2.71 -12.57 -14.98
C SER A 18 -2.73 -11.04 -15.04
N ILE A 19 -1.60 -10.35 -14.83
CA ILE A 19 -1.57 -8.87 -14.73
C ILE A 19 -2.18 -8.16 -15.95
N GLU A 20 -1.96 -8.69 -17.16
CA GLU A 20 -2.53 -8.14 -18.39
C GLU A 20 -4.06 -8.24 -18.43
N ARG A 21 -4.62 -9.35 -17.94
CA ARG A 21 -6.07 -9.57 -17.88
C ARG A 21 -6.73 -8.62 -16.89
N TRP A 22 -6.10 -8.42 -15.73
CA TRP A 22 -6.59 -7.48 -14.72
C TRP A 22 -6.40 -6.04 -15.12
N ALA A 23 -5.29 -5.70 -15.78
CA ALA A 23 -5.09 -4.37 -16.36
C ALA A 23 -6.15 -4.07 -17.42
N TRP A 24 -6.43 -5.00 -18.33
CA TRP A 24 -7.52 -4.87 -19.30
C TRP A 24 -8.86 -4.62 -18.60
N PHE A 25 -9.17 -5.36 -17.53
CA PHE A 25 -10.41 -5.15 -16.78
C PHE A 25 -10.48 -3.73 -16.16
N HIS A 26 -9.47 -3.31 -15.41
CA HIS A 26 -9.45 -2.00 -14.76
C HIS A 26 -9.43 -0.84 -15.77
N ILE A 27 -8.83 -1.01 -16.95
CA ILE A 27 -8.74 0.02 -17.98
C ILE A 27 -10.00 0.05 -18.85
N GLU A 28 -10.32 -1.07 -19.48
CA GLU A 28 -11.35 -1.13 -20.53
C GLU A 28 -12.77 -1.31 -19.96
N VAL A 29 -12.90 -1.99 -18.81
CA VAL A 29 -14.22 -2.25 -18.19
C VAL A 29 -14.56 -1.19 -17.16
N GLU A 30 -13.61 -0.84 -16.29
CA GLU A 30 -13.84 0.15 -15.23
C GLU A 30 -13.50 1.59 -15.63
N GLY A 31 -12.80 1.79 -16.75
CA GLY A 31 -12.51 3.11 -17.31
C GLY A 31 -11.29 3.81 -16.71
N GLY A 32 -10.39 3.06 -16.06
CA GLY A 32 -9.14 3.59 -15.51
C GLY A 32 -8.13 3.94 -16.60
N THR A 33 -7.16 4.80 -16.26
CA THR A 33 -6.06 5.18 -17.16
C THR A 33 -4.75 4.60 -16.66
N LEU A 34 -4.04 3.82 -17.49
CA LEU A 34 -2.68 3.36 -17.16
C LEU A 34 -1.73 4.56 -17.16
N ILE A 35 -1.22 4.91 -15.99
CA ILE A 35 -0.38 6.10 -15.76
C ILE A 35 1.09 5.75 -15.50
N ASN A 36 1.37 4.52 -15.08
CA ASN A 36 2.73 4.02 -14.90
C ASN A 36 2.78 2.51 -15.18
N ARG A 37 3.89 2.07 -15.77
CA ARG A 37 4.13 0.66 -16.09
C ARG A 37 5.61 0.34 -15.91
N ILE A 38 5.89 -0.56 -14.98
CA ILE A 38 7.22 -1.09 -14.72
C ILE A 38 7.12 -2.61 -14.85
N ASP A 39 7.73 -3.16 -15.89
CA ASP A 39 7.71 -4.61 -16.13
C ASP A 39 8.76 -5.36 -15.31
N ASP A 40 9.64 -4.64 -14.62
CA ASP A 40 10.66 -5.20 -13.73
C ASP A 40 11.20 -4.11 -12.79
N VAL A 41 10.82 -4.15 -11.51
CA VAL A 41 11.27 -3.13 -10.53
C VAL A 41 12.74 -3.29 -10.15
N ARG A 42 13.30 -4.51 -10.22
CA ARG A 42 14.70 -4.85 -9.92
C ARG A 42 15.32 -5.64 -11.09
N PRO A 43 15.59 -5.00 -12.24
CA PRO A 43 16.06 -5.69 -13.44
C PRO A 43 17.48 -6.25 -13.29
N ASP A 44 18.34 -5.57 -12.53
CA ASP A 44 19.71 -6.02 -12.22
C ASP A 44 19.75 -7.01 -11.04
N ASP A 45 18.56 -7.28 -10.46
CA ASP A 45 18.28 -8.18 -9.35
C ASP A 45 18.47 -9.68 -9.66
N PRO A 46 19.52 -10.44 -9.31
CA PRO A 46 19.52 -11.87 -9.63
C PRO A 46 18.51 -12.70 -8.80
N ALA A 47 18.06 -12.21 -7.64
CA ALA A 47 17.27 -12.98 -6.69
C ALA A 47 15.80 -13.05 -7.08
N SER A 48 15.10 -11.91 -7.09
CA SER A 48 13.67 -11.82 -7.44
C SER A 48 13.27 -10.36 -7.71
N SER A 49 12.08 -10.16 -8.30
CA SER A 49 11.52 -8.85 -8.60
C SER A 49 9.99 -8.92 -8.66
N MET A 50 9.36 -7.86 -9.17
CA MET A 50 7.94 -7.81 -9.53
C MET A 50 7.71 -6.86 -10.70
N LYS A 51 6.58 -7.02 -11.38
CA LYS A 51 5.95 -5.97 -12.17
C LYS A 51 5.18 -5.03 -11.25
N LEU A 52 5.02 -3.77 -11.67
CA LEU A 52 4.19 -2.78 -11.01
C LEU A 52 3.50 -1.91 -12.07
N TRP A 53 2.18 -2.03 -12.20
CA TRP A 53 1.37 -1.28 -13.16
C TRP A 53 0.34 -0.46 -12.39
N CYS A 54 0.27 0.84 -12.65
CA CYS A 54 -0.57 1.77 -11.90
C CYS A 54 -1.64 2.36 -12.79
N ILE A 55 -2.88 2.32 -12.31
CA ILE A 55 -4.07 2.72 -13.03
C ILE A 55 -4.78 3.79 -12.20
N ASP A 56 -5.06 4.93 -12.81
CA ASP A 56 -5.71 6.07 -12.16
C ASP A 56 -7.20 6.15 -12.52
N PHE A 57 -8.03 6.41 -11.52
CA PHE A 57 -9.46 6.71 -11.67
C PHE A 57 -9.79 8.16 -11.25
N GLY A 58 -8.78 9.00 -11.01
CA GLY A 58 -8.90 10.40 -10.61
C GLY A 58 -9.19 10.60 -9.12
N GLY A 59 -10.10 9.82 -8.55
CA GLY A 59 -10.41 9.86 -7.10
C GLY A 59 -9.49 9.01 -6.24
N PHE A 60 -9.13 7.84 -6.76
CA PHE A 60 -8.28 6.80 -6.18
C PHE A 60 -7.61 6.03 -7.33
N GLY A 61 -6.70 5.11 -7.01
CA GLY A 61 -5.92 4.37 -7.99
C GLY A 61 -5.81 2.89 -7.64
N VAL A 62 -5.41 2.12 -8.64
CA VAL A 62 -5.13 0.69 -8.51
C VAL A 62 -3.69 0.43 -8.91
N ALA A 63 -2.93 -0.24 -8.04
CA ALA A 63 -1.63 -0.80 -8.37
C ALA A 63 -1.77 -2.32 -8.55
N LEU A 64 -1.38 -2.83 -9.71
CA LEU A 64 -1.27 -4.26 -9.97
C LEU A 64 0.19 -4.66 -9.84
N ILE A 65 0.45 -5.70 -9.05
CA ILE A 65 1.78 -6.27 -8.87
C ILE A 65 1.77 -7.75 -9.25
N GLU A 66 2.79 -8.21 -9.95
CA GLU A 66 2.96 -9.61 -10.34
C GLU A 66 4.40 -10.04 -10.04
N GLY A 67 4.58 -11.15 -9.32
CA GLY A 67 5.89 -11.63 -8.92
C GLY A 67 6.77 -12.08 -10.09
N ILE A 68 8.05 -11.74 -10.03
CA ILE A 68 9.09 -12.24 -10.94
C ILE A 68 10.05 -13.10 -10.12
N ASP A 69 9.83 -14.40 -10.16
CA ASP A 69 10.75 -15.37 -9.56
C ASP A 69 12.01 -15.50 -10.42
N ARG A 70 13.18 -15.53 -9.78
CA ARG A 70 14.48 -15.82 -10.43
C ARG A 70 15.24 -16.89 -9.64
N ALA A 71 16.38 -16.54 -9.04
CA ALA A 71 17.09 -17.46 -8.14
C ALA A 71 16.29 -17.72 -6.87
N GLU A 72 15.46 -16.76 -6.46
CA GLU A 72 14.57 -16.81 -5.32
C GLU A 72 13.12 -16.51 -5.77
N ARG A 73 12.19 -16.90 -4.90
CA ARG A 73 10.77 -16.60 -5.07
C ARG A 73 10.51 -15.12 -4.75
N SER A 74 9.64 -14.48 -5.51
CA SER A 74 9.17 -13.13 -5.22
C SER A 74 8.20 -13.10 -4.05
N GLN A 75 8.29 -12.09 -3.19
CA GLN A 75 7.32 -11.82 -2.12
C GLN A 75 5.87 -11.74 -2.65
N VAL A 76 5.70 -11.28 -3.89
CA VAL A 76 4.37 -11.21 -4.52
C VAL A 76 3.86 -12.59 -4.89
N THR A 77 4.75 -13.47 -5.36
CA THR A 77 4.42 -14.88 -5.64
C THR A 77 3.99 -15.59 -4.35
N SER A 78 4.75 -15.42 -3.25
CA SER A 78 4.38 -15.96 -1.93
C SER A 78 2.99 -15.49 -1.49
N PHE A 79 2.71 -14.19 -1.62
CA PHE A 79 1.42 -13.62 -1.27
C PHE A 79 0.27 -14.25 -2.08
N VAL A 80 0.43 -14.37 -3.40
CA VAL A 80 -0.60 -14.95 -4.29
C VAL A 80 -0.83 -16.42 -3.99
N GLU A 81 0.20 -17.22 -3.71
CA GLU A 81 0.02 -18.64 -3.35
C GLU A 81 -0.87 -18.80 -2.11
N ARG A 82 -0.83 -17.84 -1.18
CA ARG A 82 -1.63 -17.85 0.03
C ARG A 82 -3.05 -17.33 -0.16
N HIS A 83 -3.23 -16.25 -0.93
CA HIS A 83 -4.51 -15.53 -0.98
C HIS A 83 -5.28 -15.72 -2.29
N GLY A 84 -4.61 -16.16 -3.35
CA GLY A 84 -5.17 -16.31 -4.69
C GLY A 84 -4.92 -15.09 -5.59
N ASP A 85 -5.23 -15.25 -6.88
CA ASP A 85 -5.12 -14.20 -7.90
C ASP A 85 -5.99 -12.98 -7.56
N HIS A 86 -5.51 -11.79 -7.92
CA HIS A 86 -6.18 -10.49 -7.71
C HIS A 86 -6.54 -10.20 -6.24
N SER A 87 -5.71 -10.65 -5.31
CA SER A 87 -5.93 -10.45 -3.88
C SER A 87 -5.38 -9.10 -3.41
N CYS A 88 -6.15 -8.37 -2.58
CA CYS A 88 -5.73 -7.08 -2.03
C CYS A 88 -4.57 -7.27 -1.06
N GLN A 89 -3.38 -6.79 -1.43
CA GLN A 89 -2.20 -6.81 -0.56
C GLN A 89 -2.24 -5.65 0.43
N HIS A 90 -2.47 -4.44 -0.07
CA HIS A 90 -2.56 -3.27 0.79
C HIS A 90 -3.52 -2.23 0.25
N VAL A 91 -4.03 -1.41 1.16
CA VAL A 91 -4.77 -0.20 0.86
C VAL A 91 -3.97 0.96 1.44
N ALA A 92 -3.68 1.95 0.60
CA ALA A 92 -3.03 3.18 0.99
C ALA A 92 -4.08 4.24 1.36
N TYR A 93 -3.93 4.82 2.54
CA TYR A 93 -4.80 5.87 3.05
C TYR A 93 -4.06 7.20 3.10
N GLU A 94 -4.62 8.22 2.45
CA GLU A 94 -4.10 9.58 2.55
C GLU A 94 -4.40 10.15 3.94
N THR A 95 -3.37 10.67 4.59
CA THR A 95 -3.44 11.30 5.91
C THR A 95 -3.43 12.82 5.79
N HIS A 96 -3.99 13.50 6.80
CA HIS A 96 -3.81 14.94 6.95
C HIS A 96 -2.38 15.32 7.33
N ASP A 97 -1.81 14.54 8.24
CA ASP A 97 -0.46 14.70 8.78
C ASP A 97 0.03 13.31 9.22
N LEU A 98 0.98 12.76 8.48
CA LEU A 98 1.48 11.40 8.59
C LEU A 98 2.27 11.21 9.88
N ASP A 99 3.05 12.21 10.30
CA ASP A 99 3.83 12.13 11.54
C ASP A 99 2.91 12.15 12.77
N THR A 100 1.92 13.04 12.78
CA THR A 100 0.91 13.10 13.84
C THR A 100 0.07 11.82 13.89
N PHE A 101 -0.32 11.29 12.73
CA PHE A 101 -1.07 10.04 12.68
C PHE A 101 -0.22 8.84 13.14
N THR A 102 1.04 8.77 12.73
CA THR A 102 1.97 7.72 13.14
C THR A 102 2.17 7.71 14.65
N ALA A 103 2.39 8.88 15.25
CA ALA A 103 2.49 9.03 16.70
C ALA A 103 1.20 8.59 17.41
N HIS A 104 0.03 8.95 16.86
CA HIS A 104 -1.26 8.52 17.40
C HIS A 104 -1.44 7.00 17.33
N VAL A 105 -1.13 6.36 16.19
CA VAL A 105 -1.20 4.91 16.03
C VAL A 105 -0.31 4.20 17.04
N GLN A 106 0.94 4.64 17.19
CA GLN A 106 1.88 4.08 18.16
C GLN A 106 1.40 4.24 19.60
N GLN A 107 0.84 5.41 19.94
CA GLN A 107 0.24 5.65 21.26
C GLN A 107 -0.93 4.71 21.56
N MET A 108 -1.70 4.32 20.54
CA MET A 108 -2.88 3.48 20.68
C MET A 108 -2.58 1.97 20.65
N GLY A 109 -1.30 1.57 20.54
CA GLY A 109 -0.88 0.16 20.49
C GLY A 109 -0.57 -0.38 19.09
N GLY A 110 -0.54 0.50 18.09
CA GLY A 110 -0.13 0.15 16.73
C GLY A 110 1.38 0.16 16.54
N SER A 111 1.85 -0.54 15.51
CA SER A 111 3.26 -0.62 15.14
C SER A 111 3.45 -0.40 13.64
N VAL A 112 4.49 0.34 13.28
CA VAL A 112 4.77 0.65 11.87
C VAL A 112 5.92 -0.19 11.38
N ARG A 113 5.96 -0.50 10.08
CA ARG A 113 7.05 -1.26 9.48
C ARG A 113 8.08 -0.29 8.96
N GLY A 114 9.31 -0.39 9.45
CA GLY A 114 10.44 0.38 8.94
C GLY A 114 10.26 1.92 9.01
N PRO A 115 11.17 2.66 8.36
CA PRO A 115 11.11 4.12 8.33
C PRO A 115 10.10 4.64 7.30
N LYS A 116 9.63 5.88 7.51
CA LYS A 116 8.90 6.66 6.50
C LYS A 116 9.77 6.87 5.26
N LEU A 117 9.21 6.60 4.08
CA LEU A 117 9.84 6.87 2.80
C LEU A 117 9.39 8.25 2.30
N VAL A 118 10.34 9.12 1.94
CA VAL A 118 10.06 10.46 1.38
C VAL A 118 10.65 10.55 -0.01
N ARG A 119 9.83 10.86 -1.02
CA ARG A 119 10.21 10.84 -2.44
C ARG A 119 9.61 12.01 -3.19
N HIS A 120 10.14 12.29 -4.38
CA HIS A 120 9.54 13.22 -5.33
C HIS A 120 9.02 12.45 -6.54
N ASP A 121 7.71 12.42 -6.76
CA ASP A 121 7.08 11.54 -7.75
C ASP A 121 6.73 12.23 -9.08
N GLY A 122 7.27 13.42 -9.29
CA GLY A 122 7.02 14.26 -10.46
C GLY A 122 5.90 15.29 -10.23
N PHE A 123 5.05 15.08 -9.22
CA PHE A 123 3.96 15.98 -8.83
C PHE A 123 4.21 16.69 -7.50
N GLY A 124 5.18 16.20 -6.73
CA GLY A 124 5.69 16.86 -5.55
C GLY A 124 6.30 15.85 -4.60
N VAL A 125 6.41 16.24 -3.33
CA VAL A 125 6.84 15.34 -2.27
C VAL A 125 5.70 14.38 -1.93
N LEU A 126 6.00 13.09 -1.94
CA LEU A 126 5.16 12.00 -1.45
C LEU A 126 5.87 11.33 -0.27
N GLU A 127 5.18 11.29 0.86
CA GLU A 127 5.60 10.54 2.04
C GLU A 127 4.75 9.28 2.17
N GLN A 128 5.39 8.14 2.43
CA GLN A 128 4.73 6.83 2.48
C GLN A 128 5.26 6.02 3.67
N LEU A 129 4.36 5.31 4.33
CA LEU A 129 4.66 4.47 5.49
C LEU A 129 3.86 3.17 5.41
N PHE A 130 4.56 2.05 5.30
CA PHE A 130 3.95 0.74 5.46
C PHE A 130 3.78 0.43 6.95
N ALA A 131 2.62 -0.10 7.32
CA ALA A 131 2.47 -0.73 8.62
C ALA A 131 2.80 -2.23 8.53
N ARG A 132 2.76 -2.91 9.67
CA ARG A 132 2.80 -4.38 9.68
C ARG A 132 1.46 -4.98 9.22
N GLY A 133 1.40 -6.30 9.12
CA GLY A 133 0.19 -7.02 8.72
C GLY A 133 -0.96 -6.88 9.72
N TYR A 134 -2.21 -6.93 9.25
CA TYR A 134 -3.37 -6.91 10.15
C TYR A 134 -3.43 -8.11 11.11
N THR A 135 -2.75 -9.20 10.77
CA THR A 135 -2.61 -10.41 11.58
C THR A 135 -1.14 -10.79 11.71
N GLU A 136 -0.82 -11.63 12.69
CA GLU A 136 0.48 -12.29 12.78
C GLU A 136 0.77 -13.09 11.51
N GLY A 137 2.00 -13.00 10.99
CA GLY A 137 2.43 -13.69 9.79
C GLY A 137 3.56 -12.97 9.04
N GLY A 138 4.20 -13.67 8.10
CA GLY A 138 5.33 -13.14 7.34
C GLY A 138 4.97 -11.90 6.55
N ALA A 139 5.92 -10.96 6.41
CA ALA A 139 5.71 -9.68 5.75
C ALA A 139 5.18 -9.78 4.30
N ASP A 140 5.50 -10.87 3.61
CA ASP A 140 5.07 -11.22 2.26
C ASP A 140 3.78 -12.06 2.22
N GLU A 141 3.22 -12.41 3.38
CA GLU A 141 2.05 -13.29 3.49
C GLU A 141 0.81 -12.61 4.05
N VAL A 142 0.90 -11.41 4.62
CA VAL A 142 -0.23 -10.78 5.32
C VAL A 142 -0.62 -9.45 4.67
N PRO A 143 -1.91 -9.17 4.48
CA PRO A 143 -2.34 -7.85 4.05
C PRO A 143 -2.00 -6.79 5.10
N PHE A 144 -1.63 -5.59 4.65
CA PHE A 144 -1.21 -4.48 5.52
C PHE A 144 -1.79 -3.14 5.04
N PRO A 145 -1.94 -2.14 5.92
CA PRO A 145 -2.21 -0.77 5.49
C PRO A 145 -0.93 -0.03 5.09
N GLU A 146 -1.09 0.88 4.13
CA GLU A 146 -0.14 1.95 3.87
C GLU A 146 -0.76 3.29 4.26
N TYR A 147 0.07 4.22 4.74
CA TYR A 147 -0.34 5.60 5.04
C TYR A 147 0.53 6.56 4.25
N VAL A 148 -0.11 7.52 3.58
CA VAL A 148 0.58 8.47 2.71
C VAL A 148 0.26 9.93 3.05
N GLN A 149 1.15 10.84 2.70
CA GLN A 149 0.90 12.28 2.75
C GLN A 149 1.56 12.98 1.55
N ARG A 150 0.87 13.96 0.99
CA ARG A 150 1.38 14.90 -0.02
C ARG A 150 1.43 16.31 0.58
N PRO A 151 2.57 16.76 1.15
CA PRO A 151 2.63 18.01 1.92
C PRO A 151 2.39 19.29 1.10
N GLU A 152 2.78 19.30 -0.18
CA GLU A 152 2.77 20.49 -1.05
C GLU A 152 1.85 20.39 -2.26
N ALA A 153 0.95 19.41 -2.29
CA ALA A 153 -0.13 19.43 -3.26
C ALA A 153 -1.00 20.67 -2.98
N GLY A 154 -0.77 21.76 -3.72
CA GLY A 154 -1.56 22.98 -3.61
C GLY A 154 -3.05 22.68 -3.70
N ALA A 155 -3.88 23.57 -3.16
CA ALA A 155 -5.35 23.46 -3.10
C ALA A 155 -6.06 23.51 -4.48
N GLY A 156 -5.48 22.92 -5.52
CA GLY A 156 -6.03 22.74 -6.84
C GLY A 156 -6.42 21.28 -7.07
N ASP A 157 -7.52 21.10 -7.80
CA ASP A 157 -8.20 19.84 -8.05
C ASP A 157 -7.29 18.67 -8.45
N GLY A 158 -7.56 17.49 -7.87
CA GLY A 158 -7.21 16.19 -8.43
C GLY A 158 -5.71 15.94 -8.65
N VAL A 159 -4.95 15.75 -7.57
CA VAL A 159 -3.59 15.23 -7.70
C VAL A 159 -3.68 13.79 -8.20
N ALA A 160 -3.21 13.58 -9.43
CA ALA A 160 -3.05 12.25 -10.02
C ALA A 160 -2.19 11.39 -9.09
N ILE A 161 -2.63 10.16 -8.86
CA ILE A 161 -1.84 9.19 -8.08
C ILE A 161 -0.61 8.89 -8.90
N THR A 162 0.58 9.11 -8.35
CA THR A 162 1.81 8.86 -9.09
C THR A 162 2.76 7.98 -8.32
N PHE A 163 3.33 7.02 -9.06
CA PHE A 163 4.35 6.09 -8.57
C PHE A 163 5.60 6.32 -9.41
N ALA A 164 6.66 6.85 -8.82
CA ALA A 164 7.94 6.94 -9.50
C ALA A 164 8.57 5.54 -9.67
N ALA A 165 9.37 5.32 -10.70
CA ALA A 165 10.05 4.03 -10.89
C ALA A 165 10.98 3.65 -9.71
N GLU A 166 11.54 4.66 -9.03
CA GLU A 166 12.34 4.48 -7.81
C GLU A 166 11.49 4.01 -6.61
N THR A 167 10.17 4.27 -6.62
CA THR A 167 9.23 3.88 -5.57
C THR A 167 9.09 2.36 -5.47
N GLY A 168 9.00 1.66 -6.60
CA GLY A 168 8.88 0.20 -6.64
C GLY A 168 10.07 -0.53 -6.00
N LYS A 169 11.29 0.01 -6.13
CA LYS A 169 12.51 -0.57 -5.54
C LYS A 169 12.53 -0.45 -4.02
N GLY A 170 12.23 0.73 -3.48
CA GLY A 170 12.24 0.98 -2.04
C GLY A 170 11.22 0.11 -1.31
N PHE A 171 10.02 -0.04 -1.88
CA PHE A 171 8.97 -0.87 -1.30
C PHE A 171 9.29 -2.36 -1.33
N TYR A 172 9.82 -2.86 -2.45
CA TYR A 172 10.24 -4.24 -2.52
C TYR A 172 11.32 -4.56 -1.48
N ALA A 173 12.30 -3.65 -1.31
CA ALA A 173 13.36 -3.82 -0.33
C ALA A 173 12.82 -3.86 1.12
N GLN A 174 11.91 -2.97 1.49
CA GLN A 174 11.38 -2.91 2.86
C GLN A 174 10.61 -4.17 3.28
N ILE A 175 9.88 -4.80 2.36
CA ILE A 175 9.22 -6.07 2.64
C ILE A 175 10.25 -7.22 2.65
N ALA A 176 11.20 -7.23 1.72
CA ALA A 176 12.28 -8.23 1.69
C ALA A 176 13.14 -8.20 2.97
N ASP A 177 13.48 -7.01 3.46
CA ASP A 177 14.21 -6.82 4.72
C ASP A 177 13.39 -7.36 5.91
N ALA A 178 12.09 -7.06 5.96
CA ALA A 178 11.20 -7.58 7.01
C ALA A 178 11.06 -9.11 6.97
N VAL A 179 11.05 -9.72 5.78
CA VAL A 179 11.11 -11.19 5.63
C VAL A 179 12.45 -11.73 6.14
N ALA A 180 13.56 -11.09 5.80
CA ALA A 180 14.89 -11.51 6.24
C ALA A 180 15.09 -11.38 7.76
N GLU A 181 14.39 -10.43 8.39
CA GLU A 181 14.37 -10.20 9.83
C GLU A 181 13.36 -11.07 10.59
N ASP A 182 12.57 -11.92 9.91
CA ASP A 182 11.51 -12.75 10.52
C ASP A 182 10.44 -11.91 11.26
N ASP A 183 10.10 -10.72 10.71
CA ASP A 183 9.11 -9.80 11.29
C ASP A 183 7.68 -10.32 11.10
N HIS A 184 7.19 -11.00 12.13
CA HIS A 184 5.84 -11.56 12.20
C HIS A 184 4.86 -10.76 13.05
N GLU A 185 5.29 -9.67 13.68
CA GLU A 185 4.43 -8.93 14.61
C GLU A 185 3.22 -8.31 13.88
N PRO A 186 2.02 -8.34 14.49
CA PRO A 186 0.85 -7.71 13.89
C PRO A 186 0.93 -6.18 13.98
N PHE A 187 0.13 -5.52 13.14
CA PHE A 187 -0.02 -4.08 13.10
C PHE A 187 -0.48 -3.52 14.44
N PHE A 188 -1.37 -4.21 15.14
CA PHE A 188 -2.04 -3.66 16.31
C PHE A 188 -2.06 -4.66 17.48
N ASP A 189 -1.65 -4.21 18.66
CA ASP A 189 -1.87 -4.92 19.91
C ASP A 189 -3.25 -4.57 20.47
N PHE A 190 -4.23 -5.45 20.23
CA PHE A 190 -5.59 -5.28 20.75
C PHE A 190 -5.69 -5.44 22.27
N SER A 191 -4.63 -5.82 22.98
CA SER A 191 -4.60 -5.73 24.45
C SER A 191 -4.69 -4.27 24.94
N ALA A 192 -4.34 -3.30 24.08
CA ALA A 192 -4.49 -1.87 24.34
C ALA A 192 -5.94 -1.36 24.24
N MET A 193 -6.86 -2.16 23.69
CA MET A 193 -8.27 -1.78 23.59
C MET A 193 -8.88 -1.64 24.99
N PRO A 194 -9.56 -0.51 25.31
CA PRO A 194 -10.22 -0.36 26.61
C PRO A 194 -11.23 -1.48 26.85
N LYS A 195 -11.17 -2.12 28.03
CA LYS A 195 -12.01 -3.27 28.38
C LYS A 195 -13.50 -2.93 28.45
N ASP A 196 -13.81 -1.65 28.68
CA ASP A 196 -15.14 -1.07 28.74
C ASP A 196 -15.56 -0.41 27.42
N TRP A 197 -14.74 -0.51 26.36
CA TRP A 197 -15.12 0.00 25.05
C TRP A 197 -16.35 -0.75 24.54
N THR A 198 -17.35 0.02 24.12
CA THR A 198 -18.56 -0.50 23.48
C THR A 198 -18.73 0.18 22.13
N VAL A 199 -19.29 -0.55 21.17
CA VAL A 199 -19.57 -0.02 19.83
C VAL A 199 -20.53 1.17 19.99
N PRO A 200 -20.18 2.37 19.50
CA PRO A 200 -21.08 3.52 19.54
C PRO A 200 -22.32 3.31 18.66
N GLU A 201 -23.43 3.98 19.01
CA GLU A 201 -24.61 4.01 18.15
C GLU A 201 -24.29 4.63 16.78
N PRO A 202 -24.83 4.09 15.67
CA PRO A 202 -24.61 4.65 14.35
C PRO A 202 -25.09 6.11 14.27
N ALA A 203 -24.21 7.00 13.79
CA ALA A 203 -24.53 8.40 13.56
C ALA A 203 -24.23 8.77 12.09
N PRO A 204 -25.12 9.49 11.41
CA PRO A 204 -24.81 10.03 10.09
C PRO A 204 -23.65 11.00 10.21
N ARG A 205 -22.76 10.98 9.22
CA ARG A 205 -21.68 11.97 9.15
C ARG A 205 -22.34 13.35 8.99
N ALA A 206 -22.02 14.28 9.90
CA ALA A 206 -22.48 15.66 9.75
C ALA A 206 -22.07 16.15 8.36
N ALA A 207 -23.00 16.80 7.65
CA ALA A 207 -22.68 17.42 6.37
C ALA A 207 -21.46 18.34 6.57
N ALA A 208 -20.47 18.22 5.69
CA ALA A 208 -19.33 19.13 5.71
C ALA A 208 -19.87 20.57 5.59
N ALA A 209 -19.63 21.39 6.61
CA ALA A 209 -19.97 22.81 6.62
C ALA A 209 -19.00 23.60 5.75
#